data_AF-A0A534X9X4-F1
#
_entry.id   AF-A0A534X9X4-F1
#
_cell.length_a   1.000
_cell.length_b   1.000
_cell.length_c   1.000
_cell.angle_alpha   90.00
_cell.angle_beta   90.00
_cell.angle_gamma   90.00
#
_symmetry.space_group_name_H-M   'P 1'
#
loop_
_entity.id
_entity.type
_entity.pdbx_description
1 polymer ?
#
loop_
_entity_poly.entity_id
_entity_poly.type
_entity_poly.pdbx_seq_one_letter_code
_entity_poly.pdbx_strand_id
1 'polypeptide(L)' 'MMKLYDYLPSGNGYKVRLLLSQLGHRFTLIERDIAKGETRTPEFLAI' A
#
# COMPACT_ATOMS: atom_id res chain seq x y z
N MET A 1 6.12 -8.56 -10.14
CA MET A 1 4.78 -8.54 -9.52
C MET A 1 4.60 -7.18 -8.85
N MET A 2 3.46 -6.52 -9.05
CA MET A 2 3.23 -5.16 -8.52
C MET A 2 3.17 -5.19 -6.99
N LYS A 3 3.84 -4.22 -6.33
CA LYS A 3 3.81 -4.04 -4.89
C LYS A 3 2.86 -2.89 -4.56
N LEU A 4 1.93 -3.12 -3.64
CA LEU A 4 1.07 -2.09 -3.08
C LEU A 4 1.45 -1.86 -1.63
N TYR A 5 2.18 -0.76 -1.37
CA TYR A 5 2.49 -0.33 -0.02
C TYR A 5 1.27 0.36 0.57
N ASP A 6 0.76 -0.14 1.69
CA ASP A 6 -0.52 0.32 2.20
C ASP A 6 -0.66 0.13 3.70
N TYR A 7 -1.56 0.90 4.28
CA TYR A 7 -2.03 0.75 5.65
C TYR A 7 -3.47 0.23 5.59
N LEU A 8 -3.77 -0.94 6.16
CA LEU A 8 -5.08 -1.56 6.00
C LEU A 8 -6.27 -0.63 6.37
N PRO A 9 -6.20 0.16 7.46
CA PRO A 9 -7.22 1.15 7.80
C PRO A 9 -7.28 2.39 6.89
N SER A 10 -6.34 2.57 5.96
CA SER A 10 -6.35 3.69 5.02
C SER A 10 -7.52 3.58 4.04
N GLY A 11 -8.39 4.59 4.05
CA GLY A 11 -9.46 4.72 3.06
C GLY A 11 -8.96 4.90 1.63
N ASN A 12 -7.78 5.52 1.44
CA ASN A 12 -7.17 5.64 0.11
C ASN A 12 -6.58 4.32 -0.36
N GLY A 13 -5.93 3.59 0.55
CA GLY A 13 -5.47 2.23 0.31
C GLY A 13 -6.58 1.29 -0.14
N TYR A 14 -7.71 1.33 0.58
CA TYR A 14 -8.89 0.54 0.24
C TYR A 14 -9.38 0.75 -1.20
N LYS A 15 -9.45 2.00 -1.66
CA LYS A 15 -9.88 2.31 -3.04
C LYS A 15 -8.95 1.65 -4.08
N VAL A 16 -7.63 1.69 -3.84
CA VAL A 16 -6.66 1.07 -4.74
C VAL A 16 -6.77 -0.45 -4.72
N ARG A 17 -6.86 -1.08 -3.54
CA ARG A 17 -7.07 -2.55 -3.42
C ARG A 17 -8.34 -3.00 -4.14
N LEU A 18 -9.44 -2.26 -3.97
CA LEU A 18 -10.72 -2.55 -4.61
C LEU A 18 -10.60 -2.45 -6.13
N LEU A 19 -10.03 -1.36 -6.65
CA LEU A 19 -9.84 -1.18 -8.09
C LEU A 19 -8.98 -2.30 -8.69
N LEU A 20 -7.86 -2.65 -8.07
CA LEU A 20 -6.99 -3.70 -8.56
C LEU A 20 -7.68 -5.07 -8.56
N SER A 21 -8.52 -5.32 -7.56
CA SER A 21 -9.34 -6.54 -7.48
C SER A 21 -10.37 -6.57 -8.62
N GLN A 22 -11.04 -5.45 -8.89
CA GLN A 22 -12.02 -5.34 -9.99
C GLN A 22 -11.38 -5.51 -11.37
N LEU A 23 -10.15 -5.01 -11.56
CA LEU A 23 -9.40 -5.15 -12.80
C LEU A 23 -8.70 -6.52 -12.95
N GLY A 24 -8.77 -7.39 -11.93
CA GLY A 24 -8.09 -8.69 -11.94
C GLY A 24 -6.56 -8.58 -11.91
N HIS A 25 -6.02 -7.44 -11.47
CA HIS A 25 -4.58 -7.23 -11.39
C HIS A 25 -4.01 -7.87 -10.12
N ARG A 26 -3.02 -8.75 -10.28
CA ARG A 26 -2.30 -9.35 -9.15
C ARG A 26 -1.32 -8.35 -8.55
N PHE A 27 -1.38 -8.20 -7.23
CA PHE A 27 -0.45 -7.39 -6.46
C PHE A 27 -0.08 -8.08 -5.14
N THR A 28 1.08 -7.73 -4.60
CA THR A 28 1.49 -8.07 -3.25
C THR A 28 1.24 -6.86 -2.36
N LEU A 29 0.41 -7.02 -1.34
CA LEU A 29 0.22 -6.01 -0.31
C LEU A 29 1.45 -6.01 0.62
N ILE A 30 2.07 -4.85 0.79
CA ILE A 30 3.14 -4.64 1.76
C ILE A 30 2.62 -3.67 2.80
N GLU A 31 2.34 -4.17 4.00
CA GLU A 31 1.81 -3.35 5.07
C GLU A 31 2.82 -2.29 5.51
N ARG A 32 2.33 -1.08 5.79
CA ARG A 32 3.06 0.04 6.39
C ARG A 32 2.21 0.69 7.46
N ASP A 33 2.67 0.66 8.69
CA ASP A 33 2.02 1.34 9.80
C ASP A 33 2.37 2.84 9.77
N ILE A 34 1.43 3.63 9.26
CA ILE A 34 1.58 5.09 9.18
C ILE A 34 1.55 5.75 10.57
N ALA A 35 0.96 5.12 11.59
CA ALA A 35 0.95 5.65 12.95
C ALA A 35 2.34 5.55 13.59
N LYS A 36 3.15 4.57 13.18
CA LYS A 36 4.56 4.45 13.53
C LYS A 36 5.50 5.25 12.61
N GLY A 37 4.97 5.91 11.60
CA GLY A 37 5.76 6.70 10.65
C GLY A 37 6.59 5.86 9.67
N GLU A 38 6.23 4.60 9.42
CA GLU A 38 7.00 3.69 8.55
C GLU A 38 7.10 4.18 7.08
N THR A 39 6.24 5.12 6.68
CA THR A 39 6.28 5.74 5.35
C THR A 39 7.15 7.00 5.28
N ARG A 40 7.80 7.37 6.39
CA ARG A 40 8.66 8.56 6.51
C ARG A 40 10.14 8.23 6.64
N THR A 41 10.51 6.94 6.62
CA THR A 41 11.91 6.56 6.70
C THR A 41 12.63 6.88 5.40
N PRO A 42 13.94 7.19 5.43
CA PRO A 42 14.72 7.44 4.21
C PRO A 42 14.60 6.30 3.20
N GLU A 43 14.53 5.06 3.67
CA GLU A 43 14.41 3.86 2.83
C GLU A 43 13.08 3.81 2.10
N PHE A 44 11.98 4.19 2.77
CA PHE A 44 10.66 4.22 2.13
C PHE A 44 10.54 5.37 1.12
N LEU A 45 11.14 6.53 1.43
CA LEU A 45 11.11 7.70 0.55
C LEU A 45 12.00 7.54 -0.70
N ALA A 46 12.87 6.53 -0.74
CA ALA A 46 13.71 6.21 -1.88
C ALA A 46 13.09 5.17 -2.85
N ILE A 47 11.88 4.68 -2.55
CA ILE A 47 11.09 3.77 -3.40
C ILE A 47 10.48 4.55 -4.57
#